data_AF-A0A3D0NK14-F1
#
_entry.id   AF-A0A3D0NK14-F1
#
_cell.length_a   1.000
_cell.length_b   1.000
_cell.length_c   1.000
_cell.angle_alpha   90.00
_cell.angle_beta   90.00
_cell.angle_gamma   90.00
#
_symmetry.space_group_name_H-M   'P 1'
#
loop_
_entity.id
_entity.type
_entity.pdbx_description
1 polymer ?
#
loop_
_entity_poly.entity_id
_entity_poly.type
_entity_poly.pdbx_seq_one_letter_code
_entity_poly.pdbx_strand_id
1 'polypeptide(L)'
;MTERPESVDFHFDVMCPYAYQTSLWIREVSRLTGLQVNWRFFSLEEINRVEGKKHPWERDWSYGWSMMRIGALLRRQSMADLDAWYSRAGRALHVEGHKPHERSVARHLLAELGMDPDLVDAAIADLSTHDEVRAEHQRVVDANGYGVPTLFFPDGQCLFGPVLVDPPTGDAAVRLWDAVVAWTEFPYLYELQRPKTPGDEQVIAEAFRPYLQARDWVSINRGEVIAIDRPTDN
;
A
#
# COMPACT_ATOMS: atom_id res chain seq x y z
N MET A 1 -25.58 -6.96 16.48
CA MET A 1 -24.93 -5.81 15.83
C MET A 1 -23.58 -5.67 16.49
N THR A 2 -22.54 -6.15 15.83
CA THR A 2 -21.16 -5.84 16.19
C THR A 2 -20.99 -4.32 16.10
N GLU A 3 -20.40 -3.72 17.13
CA GLU A 3 -20.08 -2.30 17.10
C GLU A 3 -19.12 -2.01 15.94
N ARG A 4 -19.28 -0.85 15.32
CA ARG A 4 -18.39 -0.44 14.23
C ARG A 4 -16.96 -0.40 14.80
N PRO A 5 -15.97 -1.04 14.13
CA PRO A 5 -14.61 -1.05 14.66
C PRO A 5 -14.08 0.38 14.77
N GLU A 6 -13.51 0.70 15.93
CA GLU A 6 -12.93 2.02 16.20
C GLU A 6 -11.59 2.23 15.47
N SER A 7 -10.93 1.14 15.09
CA SER A 7 -9.66 1.17 14.37
C SER A 7 -9.49 0.03 13.38
N VAL A 8 -8.62 0.23 12.40
CA VAL A 8 -8.17 -0.81 11.45
C VAL A 8 -6.68 -0.68 11.18
N ASP A 9 -5.99 -1.81 11.14
CA ASP A 9 -4.59 -1.92 10.72
C ASP A 9 -4.56 -2.11 9.20
N PHE A 10 -4.07 -1.10 8.46
CA PHE A 10 -3.99 -1.10 7.00
C PHE A 10 -2.56 -1.40 6.54
N HIS A 11 -2.35 -2.59 5.98
CA HIS A 11 -1.06 -2.97 5.39
C HIS A 11 -0.95 -2.44 3.96
N PHE A 12 0.17 -1.78 3.67
CA PHE A 12 0.45 -1.18 2.37
C PHE A 12 1.90 -1.40 1.92
N ASP A 13 2.07 -1.29 0.61
CA ASP A 13 3.35 -1.04 -0.06
C ASP A 13 3.13 0.22 -0.91
N VAL A 14 4.02 1.21 -0.82
CA VAL A 14 3.92 2.43 -1.64
C VAL A 14 3.99 2.09 -3.13
N MET A 15 4.63 0.98 -3.51
CA MET A 15 4.71 0.57 -4.92
C MET A 15 3.38 0.03 -5.47
N CYS A 16 2.38 -0.23 -4.62
CA CYS A 16 1.11 -0.80 -5.05
C CYS A 16 0.09 0.28 -5.46
N PRO A 17 -0.34 0.34 -6.74
CA PRO A 17 -1.34 1.32 -7.17
C PRO A 17 -2.73 1.04 -6.54
N TYR A 18 -3.09 -0.23 -6.35
CA TYR A 18 -4.37 -0.58 -5.72
C TYR A 18 -4.40 -0.23 -4.22
N ALA A 19 -3.29 -0.45 -3.49
CA ALA A 19 -3.20 -0.04 -2.09
C ALA A 19 -3.24 1.48 -1.97
N TYR A 20 -2.64 2.21 -2.91
CA TYR A 20 -2.73 3.68 -2.96
C TYR A 20 -4.18 4.14 -3.13
N GLN A 21 -4.91 3.65 -4.13
CA GLN A 21 -6.33 4.01 -4.31
C GLN A 21 -7.18 3.69 -3.08
N THR A 22 -6.96 2.51 -2.51
CA THR A 22 -7.69 2.09 -1.30
C THR A 22 -7.32 2.94 -0.08
N SER A 23 -6.08 3.44 -0.03
CA SER A 23 -5.65 4.37 1.02
C SER A 23 -6.31 5.75 0.91
N LEU A 24 -6.70 6.20 -0.29
CA LEU A 24 -7.49 7.42 -0.46
C LEU A 24 -8.90 7.23 0.11
N TRP A 25 -9.53 6.10 -0.23
CA TRP A 25 -10.84 5.73 0.29
C TRP A 25 -10.85 5.63 1.82
N ILE A 26 -9.92 4.89 2.42
CA ILE A 26 -9.94 4.67 3.88
C ILE A 26 -9.63 5.96 4.66
N ARG A 27 -8.85 6.89 4.09
CA ARG A 27 -8.66 8.23 4.68
C ARG A 27 -9.94 9.05 4.65
N GLU A 28 -10.72 8.98 3.57
CA GLU A 28 -12.03 9.63 3.50
C GLU A 28 -13.01 9.02 4.52
N VAL A 29 -13.01 7.70 4.68
CA VAL A 29 -13.78 7.01 5.74
C VAL A 29 -13.35 7.53 7.12
N SER A 30 -12.05 7.53 7.41
CA SER A 30 -11.50 8.04 8.68
C SER A 30 -11.96 9.47 8.97
N ARG A 31 -11.88 10.35 7.97
CA ARG A 31 -12.32 11.75 8.08
C ARG A 31 -13.81 11.88 8.39
N LEU A 32 -14.65 11.02 7.83
CA LEU A 32 -16.11 11.08 7.96
C LEU A 32 -16.65 10.38 9.21
N THR A 33 -15.95 9.36 9.72
CA THR A 33 -16.46 8.49 10.79
C THR A 33 -15.65 8.54 12.08
N GLY A 34 -14.43 9.09 12.04
CA GLY A 34 -13.49 9.02 13.16
C GLY A 34 -12.76 7.69 13.27
N LEU A 35 -12.88 6.78 12.29
CA LEU A 35 -12.12 5.53 12.25
C LEU A 35 -10.61 5.80 12.36
N GLN A 36 -9.95 5.18 13.32
CA GLN A 36 -8.50 5.25 13.45
C GLN A 36 -7.83 4.29 12.46
N VAL A 37 -7.10 4.83 11.49
CA VAL A 37 -6.32 4.02 10.55
C VAL A 37 -4.88 3.91 11.05
N ASN A 38 -4.42 2.68 11.26
CA ASN A 38 -3.06 2.40 11.65
C ASN A 38 -2.30 1.83 10.46
N TRP A 39 -1.31 2.57 9.95
CA TRP A 39 -0.54 2.14 8.79
C TRP A 39 0.49 1.07 9.17
N ARG A 40 0.56 0.02 8.36
CA ARG A 40 1.44 -1.15 8.52
C ARG A 40 2.12 -1.50 7.19
N PHE A 41 3.27 -2.17 7.26
CA PHE A 41 4.09 -2.48 6.11
C PHE A 41 3.84 -3.88 5.57
N PHE A 42 3.84 -4.02 4.26
CA PHE A 42 3.92 -5.32 3.60
C PHE A 42 4.71 -5.20 2.30
N SER A 43 5.77 -5.99 2.15
CA SER A 43 6.62 -5.92 0.96
C SER A 43 6.10 -6.76 -0.20
N LEU A 44 5.75 -6.10 -1.30
CA LEU A 44 5.48 -6.76 -2.58
C LEU A 44 6.74 -7.35 -3.21
N GLU A 45 7.89 -6.71 -2.99
CA GLU A 45 9.18 -7.25 -3.47
C GLU A 45 9.55 -8.57 -2.79
N GLU A 46 9.28 -8.72 -1.49
CA GLU A 46 9.59 -9.96 -0.76
C GLU A 46 8.60 -11.07 -1.12
N ILE A 47 7.29 -10.81 -1.10
CA ILE A 47 6.30 -11.87 -1.37
C ILE A 47 6.41 -12.42 -2.80
N ASN A 48 6.81 -11.57 -3.76
CA ASN A 48 6.98 -11.95 -5.17
C ASN A 48 8.45 -12.25 -5.52
N ARG A 49 9.33 -12.40 -4.52
CA ARG A 49 10.75 -12.66 -4.75
C ARG A 49 10.92 -14.01 -5.46
N VAL A 50 11.62 -14.00 -6.58
CA VAL A 50 12.00 -15.24 -7.28
C VAL A 50 13.10 -15.96 -6.51
N GLU A 51 12.98 -17.28 -6.41
CA GLU A 51 13.98 -18.14 -5.76
C GLU A 51 15.40 -17.87 -6.28
N GLY A 52 16.38 -17.82 -5.38
CA GLY A 52 17.77 -17.47 -5.71
C GLY A 52 18.06 -15.98 -5.95
N LYS A 53 17.06 -15.08 -5.92
CA LYS A 53 17.31 -13.63 -5.89
C LYS A 53 17.49 -13.13 -4.46
N LYS A 54 18.34 -12.11 -4.30
CA LYS A 54 18.56 -11.41 -3.02
C LYS A 54 17.25 -10.90 -2.44
N HIS A 55 17.06 -11.09 -1.15
CA HIS A 55 15.99 -10.45 -0.40
C HIS A 55 16.14 -8.91 -0.44
N PRO A 56 15.05 -8.13 -0.31
CA PRO A 56 15.13 -6.68 -0.32
C PRO A 56 16.02 -6.10 0.80
N TRP A 57 16.17 -6.82 1.93
CA TRP A 57 17.05 -6.40 3.03
C TRP A 57 18.52 -6.74 2.83
N GLU A 58 18.88 -7.52 1.82
CA GLU A 58 20.28 -7.84 1.47
C GLU A 58 20.87 -6.86 0.45
N ARG A 59 20.10 -5.84 0.07
CA ARG A 59 20.47 -4.82 -0.91
C ARG A 59 20.68 -3.49 -0.21
N ASP A 60 21.64 -2.71 -0.71
CA ASP A 60 21.91 -1.36 -0.18
C ASP A 60 20.71 -0.41 -0.38
N TRP A 61 19.89 -0.69 -1.38
CA TRP A 61 18.67 0.04 -1.68
C TRP A 61 17.69 -0.84 -2.47
N SER A 62 16.42 -0.75 -2.13
CA SER A 62 15.31 -1.51 -2.73
C SER A 62 14.15 -0.56 -3.01
N TYR A 63 13.31 -0.86 -4.00
CA TYR A 63 12.28 0.08 -4.46
C TYR A 63 11.21 0.31 -3.39
N GLY A 64 10.49 -0.74 -2.99
CA GLY A 64 9.47 -0.65 -1.95
C GLY A 64 10.05 -0.69 -0.55
N TRP A 65 10.99 -1.62 -0.32
CA TRP A 65 11.52 -1.90 1.03
C TRP A 65 12.21 -0.69 1.66
N SER A 66 13.03 0.07 0.90
CA SER A 66 13.68 1.26 1.45
C SER A 66 12.68 2.34 1.85
N MET A 67 11.57 2.49 1.12
CA MET A 67 10.53 3.47 1.47
C MET A 67 9.73 3.07 2.71
N MET A 68 9.51 1.77 2.91
CA MET A 68 8.93 1.26 4.16
C MET A 68 9.87 1.49 5.34
N ARG A 69 11.20 1.39 5.17
CA ARG A 69 12.17 1.71 6.23
C ARG A 69 12.13 3.18 6.64
N ILE A 70 12.04 4.10 5.66
CA ILE A 70 11.81 5.54 5.93
C ILE A 70 10.51 5.70 6.74
N GLY A 71 9.43 5.06 6.29
CA GLY A 71 8.16 5.06 7.01
C GLY A 71 8.26 4.52 8.43
N ALA A 72 9.00 3.44 8.65
CA ALA A 72 9.19 2.85 9.98
C ALA A 72 9.86 3.84 10.95
N LEU A 73 10.92 4.52 10.49
CA LEU A 73 11.58 5.56 11.29
C LEU A 73 10.63 6.73 11.60
N LEU A 74 9.86 7.20 10.61
CA LEU A 74 8.88 8.28 10.80
C LEU A 74 7.76 7.89 11.78
N ARG A 75 7.28 6.65 11.71
CA ARG A 75 6.24 6.14 12.61
C ARG A 75 6.62 6.21 14.08
N ARG A 76 7.91 6.14 14.40
CA ARG A 76 8.41 6.28 15.78
C ARG A 76 8.18 7.68 16.35
N GLN A 77 8.03 8.69 15.50
CA GLN A 77 7.62 10.04 15.90
C GLN A 77 6.11 10.09 16.06
N SER A 78 5.36 9.70 15.02
CA SER A 78 3.92 9.55 15.11
C SER A 78 3.34 8.73 13.95
N MET A 79 2.13 8.20 14.14
CA MET A 79 1.37 7.59 13.02
C MET A 79 1.02 8.63 11.94
N ALA A 80 0.88 9.90 12.33
CA ALA A 80 0.61 10.99 11.39
C ALA A 80 1.80 11.27 10.46
N ASP A 81 3.04 11.13 10.93
CA ASP A 81 4.23 11.29 10.09
C ASP A 81 4.36 10.15 9.08
N LEU A 82 4.03 8.91 9.47
CA LEU A 82 3.92 7.80 8.53
C LEU A 82 2.79 8.03 7.51
N ASP A 83 1.63 8.54 7.95
CA ASP A 83 0.54 8.88 7.05
C ASP A 83 0.96 9.94 6.02
N ALA A 84 1.59 11.01 6.47
CA ALA A 84 2.08 12.10 5.63
C ALA A 84 3.10 11.61 4.59
N TRP A 85 4.05 10.77 5.02
CA TRP A 85 5.01 10.14 4.12
C TRP A 85 4.34 9.25 3.09
N TYR A 86 3.45 8.35 3.52
CA TYR A 86 2.76 7.44 2.60
C TYR A 86 1.90 8.22 1.60
N SER A 87 1.13 9.20 2.07
CA SER A 87 0.30 10.06 1.23
C SER A 87 1.13 10.79 0.17
N ARG A 88 2.22 11.43 0.58
CA ARG A 88 3.07 12.22 -0.33
C ARG A 88 3.84 11.35 -1.32
N ALA A 89 4.49 10.29 -0.86
CA ALA A 89 5.23 9.36 -1.71
C ALA A 89 4.30 8.60 -2.66
N GLY A 90 3.13 8.20 -2.18
CA GLY A 90 2.09 7.60 -3.02
C GLY A 90 1.61 8.55 -4.12
N ARG A 91 1.31 9.81 -3.78
CA ARG A 91 0.93 10.82 -4.79
C ARG A 91 2.05 11.06 -5.81
N ALA A 92 3.30 11.14 -5.35
CA ALA A 92 4.47 11.29 -6.22
C ALA A 92 4.50 10.18 -7.28
N LEU A 93 4.36 8.92 -6.86
CA LEU A 93 4.43 7.78 -7.77
C LEU A 93 3.19 7.63 -8.66
N HIS A 94 2.01 7.63 -8.04
CA HIS A 94 0.79 7.16 -8.69
C HIS A 94 0.02 8.24 -9.43
N VAL A 95 0.28 9.52 -9.12
CA VAL A 95 -0.42 10.66 -9.72
C VAL A 95 0.55 11.55 -10.51
N GLU A 96 1.70 11.87 -9.94
CA GLU A 96 2.66 12.81 -10.54
C GLU A 96 3.67 12.13 -11.49
N GLY A 97 3.81 10.80 -11.42
CA GLY A 97 4.78 10.04 -12.22
C GLY A 97 6.24 10.25 -11.79
N HIS A 98 6.47 10.71 -10.56
CA HIS A 98 7.79 10.79 -9.96
C HIS A 98 8.21 9.43 -9.37
N LYS A 99 9.51 9.28 -9.11
CA LYS A 99 10.10 8.02 -8.65
C LYS A 99 10.54 8.13 -7.19
N PRO A 100 9.64 8.03 -6.20
CA PRO A 100 10.01 8.17 -4.79
C PRO A 100 10.99 7.08 -4.33
N HIS A 101 11.08 5.97 -5.07
CA HIS A 101 12.07 4.92 -4.88
C HIS A 101 13.49 5.33 -5.31
N GLU A 102 13.70 6.52 -5.86
CA GLU A 102 15.03 7.11 -6.01
C GLU A 102 15.41 7.90 -4.74
N ARG A 103 16.62 7.68 -4.21
CA ARG A 103 17.07 8.32 -2.95
C ARG A 103 16.93 9.84 -2.96
N SER A 104 17.30 10.50 -4.06
CA SER A 104 17.20 11.96 -4.22
C SER A 104 15.76 12.45 -4.20
N VAL A 105 14.84 11.70 -4.82
CA VAL A 105 13.42 12.03 -4.82
C VAL A 105 12.84 11.83 -3.42
N ALA A 106 13.14 10.72 -2.73
CA ALA A 106 12.71 10.50 -1.36
C ALA A 106 13.11 11.65 -0.42
N ARG A 107 14.36 12.13 -0.54
CA ARG A 107 14.88 13.29 0.19
C ARG A 107 14.10 14.56 -0.11
N HIS A 108 13.83 14.81 -1.39
CA HIS A 108 13.05 15.97 -1.82
C HIS A 108 11.63 15.95 -1.24
N LEU A 109 10.97 14.79 -1.26
CA LEU A 109 9.61 14.63 -0.71
C LEU A 109 9.56 14.85 0.81
N LEU A 110 10.59 14.43 1.55
CA LEU A 110 10.69 14.75 2.98
C LEU A 110 10.85 16.26 3.20
N ALA A 111 11.67 16.93 2.40
CA ALA A 111 11.83 18.38 2.47
C ALA A 111 10.50 19.12 2.21
N GLU A 112 9.69 18.66 1.25
CA GLU A 112 8.37 19.22 0.97
C GLU A 112 7.40 19.06 2.16
N LEU A 113 7.56 17.99 2.95
CA LEU A 113 6.81 17.77 4.18
C LEU A 113 7.35 18.58 5.38
N GLY A 114 8.42 19.37 5.18
CA GLY A 114 9.10 20.08 6.26
C GLY A 114 9.94 19.17 7.18
N MET A 115 10.21 17.94 6.74
CA MET A 115 11.03 16.96 7.46
C MET A 115 12.49 17.01 6.98
N ASP A 116 13.40 16.57 7.84
CA ASP A 116 14.83 16.52 7.52
C ASP A 116 15.10 15.47 6.41
N PRO A 117 15.67 15.87 5.26
CA PRO A 117 16.03 14.92 4.19
C PRO A 117 17.02 13.84 4.63
N ASP A 118 17.82 14.07 5.67
CA ASP A 118 18.79 13.09 6.18
C ASP A 118 18.12 11.92 6.92
N LEU A 119 16.81 11.99 7.18
CA LEU A 119 16.02 10.85 7.65
C LEU A 119 16.06 9.67 6.66
N VAL A 120 16.31 9.91 5.37
CA VAL A 120 16.55 8.83 4.40
C VAL A 120 17.76 8.00 4.82
N ASP A 121 18.90 8.63 5.06
CA ASP A 121 20.11 7.90 5.45
C ASP A 121 19.98 7.32 6.84
N ALA A 122 19.37 8.06 7.78
CA ALA A 122 19.15 7.57 9.15
C ALA A 122 18.31 6.28 9.15
N ALA A 123 17.24 6.23 8.34
CA ALA A 123 16.40 5.04 8.21
C ALA A 123 17.16 3.85 7.62
N ILE A 124 18.08 4.10 6.68
CA ILE A 124 18.90 3.05 6.06
C ILE A 124 20.05 2.58 6.97
N ALA A 125 20.63 3.47 7.77
CA ALA A 125 21.68 3.13 8.72
C ALA A 125 21.14 2.34 9.93
N ASP A 126 19.89 2.60 10.34
CA ASP A 126 19.25 1.87 11.43
C ASP A 126 18.72 0.51 10.94
N LEU A 127 19.40 -0.57 11.31
CA LEU A 127 19.01 -1.93 10.93
C LEU A 127 17.70 -2.39 11.57
N SER A 128 17.29 -1.82 12.71
CA SER A 128 16.03 -2.21 13.37
C SER A 128 14.80 -1.85 12.54
N THR A 129 14.92 -0.90 11.59
CA THR A 129 13.87 -0.64 10.60
C THR A 129 13.62 -1.83 9.67
N HIS A 130 14.61 -2.71 9.42
CA HIS A 130 14.36 -3.97 8.71
C HIS A 130 13.49 -4.90 9.54
N ASP A 131 13.76 -5.00 10.83
CA ASP A 131 13.06 -5.93 11.71
C ASP A 131 11.59 -5.54 11.87
N GLU A 132 11.30 -4.24 11.98
CA GLU A 132 9.93 -3.71 11.98
C GLU A 132 9.17 -4.06 10.69
N VAL A 133 9.76 -3.76 9.53
CA VAL A 133 9.13 -4.05 8.22
C VAL A 133 8.94 -5.55 8.02
N ARG A 134 9.93 -6.36 8.42
CA ARG A 134 9.87 -7.82 8.30
C ARG A 134 8.80 -8.42 9.20
N ALA A 135 8.67 -7.95 10.45
CA ALA A 135 7.66 -8.43 11.38
C ALA A 135 6.23 -8.18 10.87
N GLU A 136 5.96 -6.99 10.32
CA GLU A 136 4.64 -6.65 9.78
C GLU A 136 4.35 -7.37 8.47
N HIS A 137 5.35 -7.54 7.61
CA HIS A 137 5.22 -8.40 6.44
C HIS A 137 4.88 -9.85 6.86
N GLN A 138 5.60 -10.41 7.82
CA GLN A 138 5.38 -11.78 8.29
C GLN A 138 3.99 -11.96 8.90
N ARG A 139 3.46 -10.96 9.61
CA ARG A 139 2.08 -10.99 10.15
C ARG A 139 1.04 -11.26 9.05
N VAL A 140 1.20 -10.65 7.87
CA VAL A 140 0.31 -10.89 6.73
C VAL A 140 0.51 -12.29 6.17
N VAL A 141 1.76 -12.75 6.03
CA VAL A 141 2.10 -14.09 5.52
C VAL A 141 1.56 -15.20 6.44
N ASP A 142 1.70 -15.04 7.76
CA ASP A 142 1.18 -15.96 8.77
C ASP A 142 -0.35 -16.04 8.76
N ALA A 143 -1.02 -14.97 8.32
CA ALA A 143 -2.46 -14.92 8.07
C ALA A 143 -2.85 -15.42 6.66
N ASN A 144 -1.95 -16.12 5.95
CA ASN A 144 -2.11 -16.58 4.57
C ASN A 144 -2.39 -15.45 3.55
N GLY A 145 -2.06 -14.21 3.91
CA GLY A 145 -2.13 -13.06 3.01
C GLY A 145 -0.98 -13.06 1.99
N TYR A 146 -1.26 -12.49 0.81
CA TYR A 146 -0.35 -12.54 -0.33
C TYR A 146 -0.16 -11.18 -1.03
N GLY A 147 -0.75 -10.11 -0.49
CA GLY A 147 -0.77 -8.83 -1.17
C GLY A 147 -1.28 -7.69 -0.31
N VAL A 148 -1.40 -6.53 -0.95
CA VAL A 148 -1.96 -5.30 -0.38
C VAL A 148 -3.00 -4.70 -1.34
N PRO A 149 -3.98 -3.95 -0.82
CA PRO A 149 -4.20 -3.63 0.60
C PRO A 149 -4.68 -4.86 1.39
N THR A 150 -4.25 -4.97 2.65
CA THR A 150 -4.73 -6.00 3.59
C THR A 150 -5.09 -5.33 4.91
N LEU A 151 -6.30 -5.59 5.40
CA LEU A 151 -6.87 -4.98 6.60
C LEU A 151 -6.89 -5.99 7.74
N PHE A 152 -6.42 -5.58 8.91
CA PHE A 152 -6.60 -6.32 10.16
C PHE A 152 -7.54 -5.56 11.08
N PHE A 153 -8.53 -6.27 11.62
CA PHE A 153 -9.53 -5.75 12.55
C PHE A 153 -9.11 -6.02 14.01
N PRO A 154 -9.67 -5.28 14.99
CA PRO A 154 -9.29 -5.43 16.40
C PRO A 154 -9.52 -6.83 16.99
N ASP A 155 -10.46 -7.59 16.43
CA ASP A 155 -10.76 -8.97 16.81
C ASP A 155 -9.81 -10.01 16.18
N GLY A 156 -8.81 -9.54 15.40
CA GLY A 156 -7.82 -10.38 14.74
C GLY A 156 -8.23 -10.86 13.36
N GLN A 157 -9.44 -10.56 12.88
CA GLN A 157 -9.85 -10.89 11.52
C GLN A 157 -9.01 -10.13 10.49
N CYS A 158 -8.73 -10.78 9.36
CA CYS A 158 -7.92 -10.23 8.28
C CYS A 158 -8.67 -10.34 6.95
N LEU A 159 -8.77 -9.23 6.20
CA LEU A 159 -9.39 -9.19 4.88
C LEU A 159 -8.41 -8.61 3.86
N PHE A 160 -8.23 -9.28 2.73
CA PHE A 160 -7.55 -8.72 1.56
C PHE A 160 -8.53 -7.80 0.80
N GLY A 161 -8.07 -6.61 0.42
CA GLY A 161 -8.88 -5.60 -0.24
C GLY A 161 -9.52 -4.58 0.72
N PRO A 162 -10.54 -3.84 0.27
CA PRO A 162 -11.09 -3.88 -1.08
C PRO A 162 -10.07 -3.40 -2.11
N VAL A 163 -10.08 -3.98 -3.31
CA VAL A 163 -9.18 -3.59 -4.41
C VAL A 163 -9.88 -2.54 -5.27
N LEU A 164 -9.39 -1.30 -5.24
CA LEU A 164 -10.02 -0.14 -5.88
C LEU A 164 -9.15 0.47 -6.99
N VAL A 165 -9.80 1.06 -7.99
CA VAL A 165 -9.18 1.79 -9.12
C VAL A 165 -9.66 3.23 -9.17
N ASP A 166 -10.94 3.45 -8.84
CA ASP A 166 -11.58 4.75 -8.64
C ASP A 166 -12.31 4.74 -7.27
N PRO A 167 -11.67 5.20 -6.19
CA PRO A 167 -12.21 5.09 -4.85
C PRO A 167 -13.43 6.01 -4.65
N PRO A 168 -14.55 5.51 -4.08
CA PRO A 168 -15.71 6.34 -3.80
C PRO A 168 -15.41 7.39 -2.72
N THR A 169 -16.15 8.49 -2.73
CA THR A 169 -16.04 9.60 -1.76
C THR A 169 -17.38 9.86 -1.04
N GLY A 170 -17.37 10.66 0.03
CA GLY A 170 -18.59 11.03 0.77
C GLY A 170 -19.36 9.82 1.31
N ASP A 171 -20.68 9.87 1.25
CA ASP A 171 -21.55 8.79 1.73
C ASP A 171 -21.28 7.44 1.04
N ALA A 172 -20.81 7.46 -0.21
CA ALA A 172 -20.46 6.24 -0.92
C ALA A 172 -19.21 5.56 -0.33
N ALA A 173 -18.25 6.34 0.17
CA ALA A 173 -17.07 5.82 0.88
C ALA A 173 -17.49 5.08 2.16
N VAL A 174 -18.39 5.70 2.94
CA VAL A 174 -18.91 5.11 4.19
C VAL A 174 -19.74 3.86 3.91
N ARG A 175 -20.58 3.86 2.87
CA ARG A 175 -21.33 2.66 2.48
C ARG A 175 -20.42 1.49 2.08
N LEU A 176 -19.32 1.76 1.38
CA LEU A 176 -18.34 0.71 1.08
C LEU A 176 -17.66 0.20 2.36
N TRP A 177 -17.37 1.09 3.32
CA TRP A 177 -16.81 0.68 4.61
C TRP A 177 -17.77 -0.22 5.39
N ASP A 178 -19.05 0.15 5.47
CA ASP A 178 -20.07 -0.66 6.12
C ASP A 178 -20.19 -2.05 5.45
N ALA A 179 -20.04 -2.13 4.11
CA ALA A 179 -20.02 -3.40 3.39
C ALA A 179 -18.79 -4.26 3.71
N VAL A 180 -17.61 -3.64 3.86
CA VAL A 180 -16.37 -4.33 4.27
C VAL A 180 -16.47 -4.82 5.71
N VAL A 181 -16.99 -4.00 6.63
CA VAL A 181 -17.23 -4.40 8.03
C VAL A 181 -18.26 -5.52 8.10
N ALA A 182 -19.32 -5.48 7.29
CA ALA A 182 -20.32 -6.55 7.28
C ALA A 182 -19.70 -7.93 6.95
N TRP A 183 -18.62 -8.01 6.17
CA TRP A 183 -17.95 -9.28 5.90
C TRP A 183 -17.39 -9.94 7.15
N THR A 184 -16.98 -9.17 8.16
CA THR A 184 -16.44 -9.70 9.41
C THR A 184 -17.50 -10.42 10.25
N GLU A 185 -18.79 -10.31 9.88
CA GLU A 185 -19.90 -11.05 10.49
C GLU A 185 -20.07 -12.47 9.91
N PHE A 186 -19.40 -12.79 8.79
CA PHE A 186 -19.55 -14.04 8.05
C PHE A 186 -18.24 -14.85 8.02
N PRO A 187 -17.91 -15.61 9.08
CA PRO A 187 -16.60 -16.29 9.21
C PRO A 187 -16.32 -17.38 8.17
N TYR A 188 -17.32 -17.76 7.36
CA TYR A 188 -17.20 -18.74 6.28
C TYR A 188 -17.34 -18.12 4.89
N LEU A 189 -17.35 -16.78 4.79
CA LEU A 189 -17.25 -16.06 3.52
C LEU A 189 -15.77 -15.85 3.19
N TYR A 190 -15.28 -16.55 2.16
CA TYR A 190 -13.85 -16.54 1.84
C TYR A 190 -13.48 -15.59 0.70
N GLU A 191 -14.30 -15.51 -0.35
CA GLU A 191 -13.97 -14.70 -1.52
C GLU A 191 -15.24 -14.31 -2.30
N LEU A 192 -15.31 -13.04 -2.68
CA LEU A 192 -16.23 -12.52 -3.68
C LEU A 192 -15.42 -11.55 -4.54
N GLN A 193 -15.36 -11.83 -5.83
CA GLN A 193 -14.60 -11.01 -6.77
C GLN A 193 -15.48 -10.55 -7.92
N ARG A 194 -15.16 -9.36 -8.44
CA ARG A 194 -15.62 -8.92 -9.75
C ARG A 194 -14.57 -9.38 -10.78
N PRO A 195 -14.89 -10.35 -11.66
CA PRO A 195 -13.99 -10.70 -12.76
C PRO A 195 -13.82 -9.48 -13.67
N LYS A 196 -12.57 -9.15 -14.01
CA LYS A 196 -12.26 -8.03 -14.90
C LYS A 196 -12.56 -8.43 -16.34
N THR A 197 -13.23 -7.55 -17.06
CA THR A 197 -13.41 -7.65 -18.51
C THR A 197 -12.26 -6.93 -19.24
N PRO A 198 -12.06 -7.16 -20.55
CA PRO A 198 -11.10 -6.38 -21.33
C PRO A 198 -11.36 -4.86 -21.28
N GLY A 199 -12.62 -4.43 -21.11
CA GLY A 199 -12.95 -3.02 -20.90
C GLY A 199 -12.46 -2.48 -19.55
N ASP A 200 -12.50 -3.30 -18.49
CA ASP A 200 -11.96 -2.93 -17.18
C ASP A 200 -10.43 -2.79 -17.22
N GLU A 201 -9.74 -3.60 -18.03
CA GLU A 201 -8.29 -3.51 -18.21
C GLU A 201 -7.88 -2.16 -18.81
N GLN A 202 -8.65 -1.65 -19.77
CA GLN A 202 -8.42 -0.31 -20.32
C GLN A 202 -8.59 0.77 -19.25
N VAL A 203 -9.68 0.73 -18.48
CA VAL A 203 -9.91 1.69 -17.38
C VAL A 203 -8.77 1.64 -16.35
N ILE A 204 -8.30 0.44 -15.98
CA ILE A 204 -7.16 0.26 -15.08
C ILE A 204 -5.88 0.85 -15.67
N ALA A 205 -5.60 0.59 -16.95
CA ALA A 205 -4.42 1.10 -17.63
C ALA A 205 -4.42 2.64 -17.69
N GLU A 206 -5.59 3.25 -17.93
CA GLU A 206 -5.75 4.70 -17.93
C GLU A 206 -5.56 5.30 -16.55
N ALA A 207 -6.23 4.74 -15.53
CA ALA A 207 -6.14 5.19 -14.16
C ALA A 207 -4.71 5.10 -13.60
N PHE A 208 -3.96 4.06 -13.98
CA PHE A 208 -2.60 3.83 -13.50
C PHE A 208 -1.53 4.33 -14.47
N ARG A 209 -1.89 5.08 -15.51
CA ARG A 209 -0.93 5.55 -16.53
C ARG A 209 0.31 6.25 -15.94
N PRO A 210 0.20 7.20 -14.98
CA PRO A 210 1.37 7.85 -14.39
C PRO A 210 2.32 6.84 -13.72
N TYR A 211 1.76 5.92 -12.92
CA TYR A 211 2.49 4.81 -12.31
C TYR A 211 3.19 3.92 -13.34
N LEU A 212 2.47 3.52 -14.40
CA LEU A 212 2.99 2.65 -15.45
C LEU A 212 4.15 3.29 -16.23
N GLN A 213 4.18 4.62 -16.31
CA GLN A 213 5.28 5.37 -16.92
C GLN A 213 6.48 5.56 -15.99
N ALA A 214 6.24 5.67 -14.67
CA ALA A 214 7.28 5.91 -13.67
C ALA A 214 7.96 4.63 -13.15
N ARG A 215 7.31 3.47 -13.25
CA ARG A 215 7.85 2.21 -12.72
C ARG A 215 9.07 1.71 -13.49
N ASP A 216 10.00 1.10 -12.74
CA ASP A 216 11.19 0.42 -13.27
C ASP A 216 11.07 -1.12 -13.16
N TRP A 217 9.86 -1.64 -12.92
CA TRP A 217 9.55 -3.08 -12.74
C TRP A 217 8.26 -3.51 -13.45
N VAL A 218 8.04 -4.82 -13.53
CA VAL A 218 6.85 -5.45 -14.12
C VAL A 218 5.75 -5.70 -13.07
N SER A 219 4.48 -5.65 -13.47
CA SER A 219 3.37 -6.02 -12.57
C SER A 219 3.32 -7.53 -12.38
N ILE A 220 3.06 -7.96 -11.14
CA ILE A 220 2.81 -9.36 -10.80
C ILE A 220 1.42 -9.46 -10.17
N ASN A 221 0.63 -10.42 -10.61
CA ASN A 221 -0.65 -10.77 -10.01
C ASN A 221 -0.65 -12.28 -9.72
N ARG A 222 -0.76 -12.66 -8.44
CA ARG A 222 -0.77 -14.07 -8.02
C ARG A 222 0.40 -14.88 -8.62
N GLY A 223 1.58 -14.28 -8.71
CA GLY A 223 2.80 -14.91 -9.23
C GLY A 223 2.98 -14.84 -10.75
N GLU A 224 2.01 -14.32 -11.50
CA GLU A 224 2.10 -14.17 -12.96
C GLU A 224 2.45 -12.75 -13.37
N VAL A 225 3.36 -12.60 -14.33
CA VAL A 225 3.72 -11.30 -14.91
C VAL A 225 2.57 -10.79 -15.76
N ILE A 226 2.02 -9.62 -15.42
CA ILE A 226 0.98 -8.95 -16.22
C ILE A 226 1.61 -7.83 -17.02
N ALA A 227 1.51 -7.93 -18.34
CA ALA A 227 1.66 -6.79 -19.24
C ALA A 227 0.38 -5.95 -19.18
N ILE A 228 0.44 -4.79 -18.53
CA ILE A 228 -0.56 -3.74 -18.74
C ILE A 228 0.03 -2.92 -19.87
N ASP A 229 -0.35 -3.24 -21.10
CA ASP A 229 0.29 -2.72 -22.31
C ASP A 229 0.34 -1.19 -22.31
N ARG A 230 1.48 -0.65 -22.75
CA ARG A 230 1.51 0.74 -23.25
C ARG A 230 0.49 0.80 -24.40
N PRO A 231 -0.36 1.83 -24.46
CA PRO A 231 -1.21 1.99 -25.63
C PRO A 231 -0.31 1.95 -26.87
N THR A 232 -0.62 1.04 -27.77
CA THR A 232 0.01 0.98 -29.09
C THR A 232 -0.27 2.32 -29.76
N ASP A 233 0.79 3.09 -30.05
CA ASP A 233 0.70 4.25 -30.93
C ASP A 233 0.11 3.77 -32.26
N ASN A 234 -1.10 4.23 -32.58
CA ASN A 234 -1.71 4.17 -33.89
C ASN A 234 -1.93 5.61 -34.37
#